data_AF-X1LQX9-F1
#
_entry.id   AF-X1LQX9-F1
#
_cell.length_a   1.000
_cell.length_b   1.000
_cell.length_c   1.000
_cell.angle_alpha   90.00
_cell.angle_beta   90.00
_cell.angle_gamma   90.00
#
_symmetry.space_group_name_H-M   'P 1'
#
loop_
_entity.id
_entity.type
_entity.pdbx_description
1 polymer ?
#
loop_
_entity_poly.entity_id
_entity_poly.type
_entity_poly.pdbx_seq_one_letter_code
_entity_poly.pdbx_strand_id
1 'polypeptide(L)'
;RYGGKIGLQYREFKTGRNVAREEAHSFRIWLSNSNLARLIKQENQLRYDTLDFLLSAKPGHFLAGLWDADGCVSYFVRERLCVEVKLTQGEDNLELLRRIADTLNRFGISTTCRLSDRKHELRKFYGLFCRLNKNMYTLHVLKESVWDWIKIVGQKIMHPKKLENIKQLGKLIKIESESRKKSK
;
A
#
# COMPACT_ATOMS: atom_id res chain seq x y z
N ARG A 1 16.28 -10.04 22.98
CA ARG A 1 16.95 -9.88 21.66
C ARG A 1 16.39 -10.95 20.73
N TYR A 2 15.57 -10.60 19.74
CA TYR A 2 14.99 -11.58 18.80
C TYR A 2 16.03 -11.98 17.74
N GLY A 3 17.01 -12.80 18.14
CA GLY A 3 18.19 -13.19 17.37
C GLY A 3 17.85 -13.79 16.01
N GLY A 4 17.96 -12.97 14.97
CA GLY A 4 17.84 -13.40 13.57
C GLY A 4 19.00 -12.87 12.74
N LYS A 5 19.30 -13.56 11.62
CA LYS A 5 20.27 -13.07 10.63
C LYS A 5 19.52 -12.21 9.62
N ILE A 6 20.05 -11.02 9.36
CA ILE A 6 19.55 -10.12 8.30
C ILE A 6 20.56 -10.13 7.17
N GLY A 7 20.08 -10.15 5.94
CA GLY A 7 20.92 -9.96 4.78
C GLY A 7 20.19 -9.22 3.66
N LEU A 8 21.00 -8.75 2.71
CA LEU A 8 20.57 -8.04 1.52
C LEU A 8 21.16 -8.74 0.30
N GLN A 9 20.34 -9.00 -0.70
CA GLN A 9 20.76 -9.54 -1.99
C GLN A 9 20.35 -8.58 -3.10
N TYR A 10 21.27 -8.27 -4.00
CA TYR A 10 21.01 -7.51 -5.22
C TYR A 10 20.76 -8.49 -6.36
N ARG A 11 19.66 -8.32 -7.12
CA ARG A 11 19.22 -9.29 -8.12
C ARG A 11 19.03 -8.68 -9.49
N GLU A 12 19.51 -9.39 -10.50
CA GLU A 12 19.19 -9.14 -11.89
C GLU A 12 17.78 -9.69 -12.20
N PHE A 13 16.94 -8.91 -12.87
CA PHE A 13 15.55 -9.28 -13.09
C PHE A 13 15.38 -10.49 -14.02
N LYS A 14 16.19 -10.60 -15.09
CA LYS A 14 16.03 -11.63 -16.12
C LYS A 14 16.37 -13.04 -15.62
N THR A 15 17.47 -13.17 -14.88
CA THR A 15 17.99 -14.48 -14.44
C THR A 15 17.67 -14.76 -12.97
N GLY A 16 17.32 -13.73 -12.20
CA GLY A 16 17.15 -13.83 -10.74
C GLY A 16 18.46 -14.02 -9.97
N ARG A 17 19.62 -14.00 -10.65
CA ARG A 17 20.93 -14.21 -10.04
C ARG A 17 21.35 -13.03 -9.16
N ASN A 18 22.22 -13.31 -8.20
CA ASN A 18 22.83 -12.27 -7.39
C ASN A 18 23.86 -11.51 -8.25
N VAL A 19 23.82 -10.18 -8.22
CA VAL A 19 24.71 -9.30 -8.98
C VAL A 19 25.27 -8.19 -8.09
N ALA A 20 26.20 -7.38 -8.62
CA ALA A 20 26.65 -6.17 -7.94
C ALA A 20 25.51 -5.15 -7.84
N ARG A 21 25.64 -4.17 -6.93
CA ARG A 21 24.59 -3.17 -6.68
C ARG A 21 24.28 -2.35 -7.94
N GLU A 22 25.29 -2.07 -8.72
CA GLU A 22 25.26 -1.23 -9.92
C GLU A 22 24.49 -1.90 -11.07
N GLU A 23 24.44 -3.23 -11.07
CA GLU A 23 23.76 -4.07 -12.07
C GLU A 23 22.36 -4.51 -11.62
N ALA A 24 22.00 -4.20 -10.37
CA ALA A 24 20.79 -4.69 -9.73
C ALA A 24 19.53 -3.98 -10.25
N HIS A 25 18.52 -4.77 -10.59
CA HIS A 25 17.19 -4.26 -10.96
C HIS A 25 16.20 -4.37 -9.78
N SER A 26 16.53 -5.20 -8.80
CA SER A 26 15.76 -5.38 -7.58
C SER A 26 16.69 -5.76 -6.44
N PHE A 27 16.25 -5.54 -5.21
CA PHE A 27 16.94 -6.03 -4.03
C PHE A 27 15.97 -6.85 -3.17
N ARG A 28 16.51 -7.88 -2.51
CA ARG A 28 15.79 -8.72 -1.57
C ARG A 28 16.42 -8.55 -0.20
N ILE A 29 15.66 -8.00 0.72
CA ILE A 29 15.97 -8.05 2.15
C ILE A 29 15.41 -9.38 2.67
N TRP A 30 16.22 -10.12 3.41
CA TRP A 30 15.77 -11.32 4.10
C TRP A 30 16.12 -11.25 5.58
N LEU A 31 15.19 -11.75 6.39
CA LEU A 31 15.35 -11.89 7.83
C LEU A 31 15.08 -13.35 8.19
N SER A 32 16.10 -14.05 8.66
CA SER A 32 15.98 -15.41 9.17
C SER A 32 15.70 -15.35 10.66
N ASN A 33 14.41 -15.38 11.01
CA ASN A 33 13.91 -15.41 12.38
C ASN A 33 12.65 -16.29 12.44
N SER A 34 12.77 -17.47 13.03
CA SER A 34 11.68 -18.45 13.11
C SER A 34 10.50 -17.95 13.93
N ASN A 35 10.74 -17.20 15.00
CA ASN A 35 9.69 -16.64 15.84
C ASN A 35 8.86 -15.61 15.06
N LEU A 36 9.51 -14.71 14.33
CA LEU A 36 8.81 -13.75 13.50
C LEU A 36 8.09 -14.42 12.32
N ALA A 37 8.72 -15.42 11.70
CA ALA A 37 8.11 -16.16 10.59
C ALA A 37 6.79 -16.83 11.01
N ARG A 38 6.74 -17.43 12.21
CA ARG A 38 5.53 -18.07 12.78
C ARG A 38 4.41 -17.09 13.12
N LEU A 39 4.74 -15.82 13.35
CA LEU A 39 3.74 -14.77 13.55
C LEU A 39 3.16 -14.30 12.21
N ILE A 40 3.95 -14.27 11.15
CA ILE A 40 3.51 -13.72 9.86
C ILE A 40 2.80 -14.75 8.98
N LYS A 41 3.25 -16.02 9.00
CA LYS A 41 2.87 -17.03 8.03
C LYS A 41 2.53 -18.38 8.67
N GLN A 42 1.50 -19.04 8.15
CA GLN A 42 1.18 -20.45 8.39
C GLN A 42 0.95 -21.14 7.05
N GLU A 43 1.54 -22.33 6.83
CA GLU A 43 1.25 -23.18 5.64
C GLU A 43 1.28 -22.44 4.29
N ASN A 44 2.30 -21.60 4.11
CA ASN A 44 2.47 -20.75 2.94
C ASN A 44 1.46 -19.61 2.72
N GLN A 45 0.57 -19.35 3.68
CA GLN A 45 -0.38 -18.24 3.64
C GLN A 45 -0.17 -17.23 4.77
N LEU A 46 -0.78 -16.05 4.61
CA LEU A 46 -0.84 -15.06 5.69
C LEU A 46 -1.60 -15.64 6.88
N ARG A 47 -1.06 -15.42 8.06
CA ARG A 47 -1.68 -15.85 9.30
C ARG A 47 -2.74 -14.81 9.74
N TYR A 48 -4.02 -15.12 9.49
CA TYR A 48 -5.13 -14.16 9.64
C TYR A 48 -5.42 -13.73 11.09
N ASP A 49 -5.18 -14.58 12.09
CA ASP A 49 -5.31 -14.21 13.51
C ASP A 49 -4.28 -13.14 13.91
N THR A 50 -3.05 -13.22 13.38
CA THR A 50 -2.05 -12.17 13.61
C THR A 50 -2.41 -10.89 12.86
N LEU A 51 -2.95 -11.00 11.65
CA LEU A 51 -3.48 -9.85 10.91
C LEU A 51 -4.59 -9.14 11.72
N ASP A 52 -5.55 -9.89 12.25
CA ASP A 52 -6.67 -9.36 13.03
C ASP A 52 -6.20 -8.68 14.32
N PHE A 53 -5.20 -9.28 14.98
CA PHE A 53 -4.54 -8.65 16.12
C PHE A 53 -3.90 -7.30 15.74
N LEU A 54 -3.18 -7.23 14.62
CA LEU A 54 -2.55 -5.98 14.17
C LEU A 54 -3.58 -4.91 13.78
N LEU A 55 -4.66 -5.32 13.12
CA LEU A 55 -5.78 -4.45 12.71
C LEU A 55 -6.63 -3.99 13.91
N SER A 56 -6.61 -4.69 15.03
CA SER A 56 -7.31 -4.27 16.25
C SER A 56 -6.43 -3.44 17.19
N ALA A 57 -5.19 -3.88 17.45
CA ALA A 57 -4.32 -3.25 18.45
C ALA A 57 -3.64 -1.96 17.94
N LYS A 58 -3.14 -1.96 16.69
CA LYS A 58 -2.42 -0.81 16.10
C LYS A 58 -2.79 -0.59 14.62
N PRO A 59 -4.08 -0.47 14.26
CA PRO A 59 -4.54 -0.39 12.88
C PRO A 59 -3.81 0.69 12.07
N GLY A 60 -3.73 1.91 12.58
CA GLY A 60 -3.11 3.02 11.84
C GLY A 60 -1.64 2.76 11.45
N HIS A 61 -0.85 2.11 12.31
CA HIS A 61 0.56 1.81 12.01
C HIS A 61 0.69 0.64 11.04
N PHE A 62 -0.10 -0.41 11.25
CA PHE A 62 -0.11 -1.56 10.35
C PHE A 62 -0.53 -1.16 8.93
N LEU A 63 -1.64 -0.42 8.81
CA LEU A 63 -2.12 0.10 7.54
C LEU A 63 -1.10 1.04 6.91
N ALA A 64 -0.45 1.94 7.67
CA ALA A 64 0.57 2.81 7.12
C ALA A 64 1.75 2.04 6.51
N GLY A 65 2.23 0.99 7.18
CA GLY A 65 3.27 0.11 6.63
C GLY A 65 2.85 -0.58 5.33
N LEU A 66 1.58 -1.00 5.24
CA LEU A 66 1.05 -1.61 4.02
C LEU A 66 0.91 -0.60 2.87
N TRP A 67 0.46 0.62 3.17
CA TRP A 67 0.44 1.71 2.19
C TRP A 67 1.84 2.16 1.78
N ASP A 68 2.83 2.09 2.66
CA ASP A 68 4.24 2.35 2.33
C ASP A 68 4.79 1.33 1.34
N ALA A 69 4.45 0.05 1.51
CA ALA A 69 4.87 -1.03 0.62
C ALA A 69 4.14 -0.98 -0.73
N ASP A 70 2.82 -1.14 -0.73
CA ASP A 70 2.03 -1.42 -1.94
C ASP A 70 1.00 -0.32 -2.28
N GLY A 71 0.84 0.67 -1.40
CA GLY A 71 -0.11 1.75 -1.58
C GLY A 71 0.32 2.80 -2.60
N CYS A 72 -0.66 3.46 -3.22
CA CYS A 72 -0.50 4.66 -4.02
C CYS A 72 -1.19 5.83 -3.31
N VAL A 73 -0.50 6.96 -3.23
CA VAL A 73 -1.05 8.25 -2.82
C VAL A 73 -0.66 9.26 -3.89
N SER A 74 -1.63 9.74 -4.67
CA SER A 74 -1.41 10.75 -5.70
C SER A 74 -2.62 11.67 -5.83
N TYR A 75 -2.43 12.79 -6.51
CA TYR A 75 -3.48 13.73 -6.81
C TYR A 75 -3.18 14.40 -8.15
N PHE A 76 -4.22 14.86 -8.82
CA PHE A 76 -4.12 15.64 -10.05
C PHE A 76 -5.15 16.76 -9.99
N VAL A 77 -4.73 17.96 -10.39
CA VAL A 77 -5.62 19.11 -10.52
C VAL A 77 -5.85 19.30 -12.02
N ARG A 78 -7.06 18.99 -12.47
CA ARG A 78 -7.56 19.39 -13.81
C ARG A 78 -8.62 20.47 -13.58
N GLU A 79 -9.86 20.21 -13.96
CA GLU A 79 -11.01 21.07 -13.64
C GLU A 79 -11.45 20.94 -12.16
N ARG A 80 -11.18 19.79 -11.55
CA ARG A 80 -11.47 19.50 -10.14
C ARG A 80 -10.28 18.76 -9.52
N LEU A 81 -10.19 18.82 -8.19
CA LEU A 81 -9.22 18.03 -7.44
C LEU A 81 -9.59 16.55 -7.54
N CYS A 82 -8.75 15.79 -8.24
CA CYS A 82 -8.82 14.34 -8.31
C CYS A 82 -7.81 13.76 -7.33
N VAL A 83 -8.29 12.91 -6.42
CA VAL A 83 -7.47 12.28 -5.38
C VAL A 83 -7.44 10.79 -5.60
N GLU A 84 -6.26 10.19 -5.51
CA GLU A 84 -6.09 8.75 -5.59
C GLU A 84 -5.31 8.25 -4.37
N VAL A 85 -6.05 7.68 -3.42
CA VAL A 85 -5.51 6.92 -2.30
C VAL A 85 -5.99 5.48 -2.46
N LYS A 86 -5.08 4.58 -2.83
CA LYS A 86 -5.46 3.19 -3.15
C LYS A 86 -4.41 2.18 -2.71
N LEU A 87 -4.85 0.96 -2.48
CA LEU A 87 -4.02 -0.22 -2.25
C LEU A 87 -4.38 -1.28 -3.29
N THR A 88 -3.38 -1.85 -3.96
CA THR A 88 -3.60 -2.86 -5.01
C THR A 88 -2.99 -4.19 -4.58
N GLN A 89 -3.74 -5.27 -4.67
CA GLN A 89 -3.29 -6.62 -4.31
C GLN A 89 -3.73 -7.63 -5.38
N GLY A 90 -3.01 -8.75 -5.50
CA GLY A 90 -3.41 -9.85 -6.39
C GLY A 90 -4.68 -10.55 -5.89
N GLU A 91 -5.33 -11.31 -6.77
CA GLU A 91 -6.58 -12.03 -6.45
C GLU A 91 -6.51 -12.95 -5.22
N ASP A 92 -5.37 -13.60 -4.98
CA ASP A 92 -5.15 -14.46 -3.80
C ASP A 92 -5.20 -13.69 -2.46
N ASN A 93 -5.06 -12.36 -2.51
CA ASN A 93 -5.05 -11.47 -1.35
C ASN A 93 -6.34 -10.65 -1.24
N LEU A 94 -7.43 -11.06 -1.90
CA LEU A 94 -8.71 -10.34 -1.81
C LEU A 94 -9.23 -10.28 -0.36
N GLU A 95 -9.06 -11.35 0.40
CA GLU A 95 -9.48 -11.41 1.80
C GLU A 95 -8.74 -10.40 2.68
N LEU A 96 -7.45 -10.17 2.41
CA LEU A 96 -6.68 -9.09 3.06
C LEU A 96 -7.31 -7.72 2.76
N LEU A 97 -7.67 -7.44 1.50
CA LEU A 97 -8.32 -6.17 1.14
C LEU A 97 -9.67 -5.99 1.83
N ARG A 98 -10.47 -7.05 1.97
CA ARG A 98 -11.76 -7.01 2.68
C ARG A 98 -11.58 -6.63 4.14
N ARG A 99 -10.65 -7.29 4.86
CA ARG A 99 -10.36 -6.98 6.27
C ARG A 99 -9.83 -5.56 6.46
N ILE A 100 -9.05 -5.06 5.51
CA ILE A 100 -8.59 -3.66 5.52
C ILE A 100 -9.78 -2.72 5.30
N ALA A 101 -10.66 -3.00 4.35
CA ALA A 101 -11.86 -2.21 4.10
C ALA A 101 -12.76 -2.15 5.34
N ASP A 102 -13.02 -3.29 5.98
CA ASP A 102 -13.79 -3.36 7.22
C ASP A 102 -13.13 -2.57 8.36
N THR A 103 -11.81 -2.63 8.46
CA THR A 103 -11.04 -1.86 9.44
C THR A 103 -11.15 -0.36 9.18
N LEU A 104 -11.07 0.08 7.92
CA LEU A 104 -11.24 1.49 7.56
C LEU A 104 -12.67 1.98 7.80
N ASN A 105 -13.67 1.16 7.44
CA ASN A 105 -15.07 1.47 7.67
C ASN A 105 -15.38 1.66 9.17
N ARG A 106 -14.73 0.90 10.07
CA ARG A 106 -14.82 1.11 11.53
C ARG A 106 -14.32 2.49 11.99
N PHE A 107 -13.46 3.14 11.21
CA PHE A 107 -13.02 4.53 11.44
C PHE A 107 -13.84 5.56 10.66
N GLY A 108 -14.96 5.16 10.05
CA GLY A 108 -15.77 6.03 9.19
C GLY A 108 -15.12 6.35 7.85
N ILE A 109 -14.07 5.62 7.45
CA ILE A 109 -13.36 5.83 6.19
C ILE A 109 -14.01 4.97 5.12
N SER A 110 -14.77 5.60 4.23
CA SER A 110 -15.48 4.92 3.16
C SER A 110 -14.51 4.47 2.06
N THR A 111 -14.70 3.23 1.61
CA THR A 111 -13.85 2.60 0.59
C THR A 111 -14.68 1.93 -0.49
N THR A 112 -14.06 1.72 -1.67
CA THR A 112 -14.60 0.86 -2.72
C THR A 112 -13.54 -0.11 -3.20
N CYS A 113 -13.90 -1.37 -3.40
CA CYS A 113 -13.01 -2.37 -3.96
C CYS A 113 -13.43 -2.69 -5.39
N ARG A 114 -12.50 -2.58 -6.35
CA ARG A 114 -12.76 -2.86 -7.76
C ARG A 114 -11.78 -3.90 -8.26
N LEU A 115 -12.30 -4.87 -9.00
CA LEU A 115 -11.49 -5.74 -9.84
C LEU A 115 -10.94 -4.91 -11.00
N SER A 116 -9.63 -4.95 -11.18
CA SER A 116 -8.97 -4.45 -12.36
C SER A 116 -8.57 -5.65 -13.20
N ASP A 117 -9.25 -5.85 -14.33
CA ASP A 117 -8.85 -6.82 -15.33
C ASP A 117 -7.62 -6.31 -16.10
N ARG A 118 -6.49 -6.31 -15.39
CA ARG A 118 -5.16 -5.99 -15.92
C ARG A 118 -4.34 -7.24 -16.14
N LYS A 119 -4.97 -8.41 -16.03
CA LYS A 119 -4.31 -9.66 -16.36
C LYS A 119 -3.84 -9.55 -17.80
N HIS A 120 -2.60 -9.96 -18.04
CA HIS A 120 -1.93 -9.85 -19.34
C HIS A 120 -1.52 -8.44 -19.81
N GLU A 121 -1.76 -7.39 -19.02
CA GLU A 121 -1.24 -6.05 -19.34
C GLU A 121 0.30 -6.05 -19.30
N LEU A 122 0.91 -5.53 -20.37
CA LEU A 122 2.35 -5.31 -20.48
C LEU A 122 2.72 -3.99 -19.82
N ARG A 123 3.57 -4.03 -18.79
CA ARG A 123 4.03 -2.87 -18.05
C ARG A 123 5.54 -2.77 -18.06
N LYS A 124 6.05 -1.55 -18.23
CA LYS A 124 7.49 -1.29 -18.12
C LYS A 124 7.86 -1.09 -16.64
N PHE A 125 8.65 -2.01 -16.10
CA PHE A 125 9.28 -1.93 -14.78
C PHE A 125 10.79 -1.90 -14.96
N TYR A 126 11.45 -0.83 -14.48
CA TYR A 126 12.90 -0.65 -14.59
C TYR A 126 13.47 -0.94 -15.99
N GLY A 127 12.82 -0.40 -17.02
CA GLY A 127 13.28 -0.59 -18.41
C GLY A 127 12.75 -1.87 -19.08
N LEU A 128 12.22 -2.82 -18.32
CA LEU A 128 11.79 -4.13 -18.82
C LEU A 128 10.28 -4.26 -18.88
N PHE A 129 9.78 -4.89 -19.93
CA PHE A 129 8.35 -5.18 -20.06
C PHE A 129 7.99 -6.45 -19.28
N CYS A 130 7.06 -6.32 -18.35
CA CYS A 130 6.56 -7.38 -17.49
C CYS A 130 5.07 -7.57 -17.77
N ARG A 131 4.62 -8.82 -17.87
CA ARG A 131 3.22 -9.17 -18.02
C ARG A 131 2.63 -9.52 -16.66
N LEU A 132 1.48 -8.94 -16.33
CA LEU A 132 0.75 -9.34 -15.12
C LEU A 132 0.12 -10.72 -15.34
N ASN A 133 0.40 -11.65 -14.44
CA ASN A 133 -0.08 -13.04 -14.54
C ASN A 133 -1.36 -13.31 -13.76
N LYS A 134 -1.82 -12.33 -12.97
CA LYS A 134 -2.98 -12.44 -12.07
C LYS A 134 -3.88 -11.23 -12.21
N ASN A 135 -5.13 -11.42 -11.84
CA ASN A 135 -6.04 -10.31 -11.64
C ASN A 135 -5.62 -9.48 -10.44
N MET A 136 -5.89 -8.17 -10.49
CA MET A 136 -5.54 -7.24 -9.43
C MET A 136 -6.81 -6.61 -8.88
N TYR A 137 -6.99 -6.66 -7.56
CA TYR A 137 -8.04 -5.93 -6.88
C TYR A 137 -7.46 -4.63 -6.32
N THR A 138 -8.22 -3.55 -6.45
CA THR A 138 -7.83 -2.23 -5.97
C THR A 138 -8.84 -1.73 -4.96
N LEU A 139 -8.40 -1.49 -3.73
CA LEU A 139 -9.15 -0.82 -2.69
C LEU A 139 -8.87 0.69 -2.78
N HIS A 140 -9.89 1.47 -3.08
CA HIS A 140 -9.86 2.93 -3.13
C HIS A 140 -10.47 3.53 -1.88
N VAL A 141 -9.82 4.52 -1.29
CA VAL A 141 -10.43 5.41 -0.30
C VAL A 141 -11.18 6.50 -1.05
N LEU A 142 -12.46 6.70 -0.70
CA LEU A 142 -13.29 7.72 -1.33
C LEU A 142 -12.83 9.13 -0.93
N LYS A 143 -12.98 10.09 -1.84
CA LYS A 143 -12.44 11.46 -1.71
C LYS A 143 -12.88 12.12 -0.41
N GLU A 144 -14.15 11.97 -0.05
CA GLU A 144 -14.79 12.48 1.15
C GLU A 144 -14.15 11.96 2.45
N SER A 145 -13.61 10.74 2.43
CA SER A 145 -12.98 10.10 3.60
C SER A 145 -11.46 10.22 3.63
N VAL A 146 -10.85 10.86 2.61
CA VAL A 146 -9.39 11.00 2.54
C VAL A 146 -8.83 11.77 3.74
N TRP A 147 -9.54 12.79 4.23
CA TRP A 147 -9.07 13.57 5.38
C TRP A 147 -8.95 12.70 6.64
N ASP A 148 -9.93 11.84 6.89
CA ASP A 148 -9.90 10.93 8.05
C ASP A 148 -8.88 9.81 7.84
N TRP A 149 -8.71 9.34 6.60
CA TRP A 149 -7.61 8.45 6.25
C TRP A 149 -6.25 9.08 6.53
N ILE A 150 -6.04 10.37 6.25
CA ILE A 150 -4.78 11.07 6.56
C ILE A 150 -4.52 11.04 8.06
N LYS A 151 -5.52 11.34 8.90
CA LYS A 151 -5.37 11.34 10.37
C LYS A 151 -5.02 9.96 10.92
N ILE A 152 -5.69 8.92 10.43
CA ILE A 152 -5.53 7.56 10.97
C ILE A 152 -4.28 6.87 10.41
N VAL A 153 -4.09 6.95 9.09
CA VAL A 153 -3.05 6.21 8.35
C VAL A 153 -1.97 7.15 7.81
N GLY A 154 -2.36 8.20 7.09
CA GLY A 154 -1.42 9.03 6.34
C GLY A 154 -0.32 9.70 7.18
N GLN A 155 -0.62 10.10 8.42
CA GLN A 155 0.37 10.68 9.35
C GLN A 155 1.44 9.69 9.82
N LYS A 156 1.24 8.39 9.63
CA LYS A 156 2.13 7.31 10.07
C LYS A 156 2.95 6.70 8.93
N ILE A 157 2.70 7.13 7.69
CA ILE A 157 3.46 6.74 6.49
C ILE A 157 4.87 7.30 6.58
N MET A 158 5.87 6.50 6.23
CA MET A 158 7.29 6.87 6.32
C MET A 158 7.92 7.09 4.94
N HIS A 159 7.31 6.63 3.85
CA HIS A 159 7.89 6.79 2.51
C HIS A 159 7.94 8.27 2.10
N PRO A 160 9.12 8.87 1.86
CA PRO A 160 9.28 10.32 1.68
C PRO A 160 8.40 10.94 0.59
N LYS A 161 8.33 10.30 -0.59
CA LYS A 161 7.48 10.77 -1.69
C LYS A 161 5.98 10.73 -1.36
N LYS A 162 5.53 9.73 -0.60
CA LYS A 162 4.12 9.58 -0.21
C LYS A 162 3.78 10.61 0.86
N LEU A 163 4.68 10.84 1.82
CA LEU A 163 4.57 11.92 2.81
C LEU A 163 4.41 13.29 2.16
N GLU A 164 5.20 13.62 1.15
CA GLU A 164 5.06 14.88 0.43
C GLU A 164 3.67 14.99 -0.23
N ASN A 165 3.25 13.93 -0.93
CA ASN A 165 1.92 13.90 -1.55
C ASN A 165 0.80 14.05 -0.52
N ILE A 166 0.92 13.46 0.67
CA ILE A 166 -0.06 13.59 1.77
C ILE A 166 -0.12 15.02 2.29
N LYS A 167 1.03 15.69 2.47
CA LYS A 167 1.08 17.09 2.89
C LYS A 167 0.38 18.00 1.88
N GLN A 168 0.68 17.82 0.59
CA GLN A 168 0.06 18.62 -0.47
C GLN A 168 -1.44 18.34 -0.57
N LEU A 169 -1.84 17.07 -0.50
CA LEU A 169 -3.23 16.66 -0.50
C LEU A 169 -4.01 17.30 0.67
N GLY A 170 -3.43 17.33 1.86
CA GLY A 170 -4.01 18.00 3.02
C GLY A 170 -4.22 19.50 2.83
N LYS A 171 -3.32 20.19 2.13
CA LYS A 171 -3.49 21.61 1.76
C LYS A 171 -4.62 21.80 0.75
N LEU A 172 -4.64 20.98 -0.30
CA LEU A 172 -5.62 21.08 -1.39
C LEU A 172 -7.05 20.79 -0.91
N ILE A 173 -7.23 19.81 -0.02
CA ILE A 173 -8.54 19.50 0.58
C ILE A 173 -9.06 20.69 1.39
N LYS A 174 -8.18 21.37 2.16
CA LYS A 174 -8.57 22.57 2.92
C LYS A 174 -9.04 23.68 2.00
N ILE A 175 -8.27 23.99 0.96
CA ILE A 175 -8.62 25.03 -0.04
C ILE A 175 -9.98 24.73 -0.67
N GLU A 176 -10.19 23.50 -1.16
CA GLU A 176 -11.47 23.12 -1.79
C GLU A 176 -12.65 23.24 -0.81
N SER A 177 -12.44 22.90 0.46
CA SER A 177 -13.49 23.01 1.49
C SER A 177 -13.88 24.46 1.78
N GLU A 178 -12.92 25.38 1.75
CA GLU A 178 -13.15 26.82 1.98
C GLU A 178 -13.84 27.48 0.79
N SER A 179 -13.47 27.13 -0.44
CA SER A 179 -14.14 27.61 -1.65
C SER A 179 -15.63 27.23 -1.66
N ARG A 180 -15.98 26.00 -1.27
CA ARG A 180 -17.38 25.55 -1.21
C ARG A 180 -18.22 26.28 -0.15
N LYS A 181 -17.60 26.76 0.93
CA LYS A 181 -18.29 27.55 1.96
C LYS A 181 -18.59 28.98 1.51
N LYS A 182 -17.79 29.54 0.60
CA LYS A 182 -17.98 30.89 0.07
C LYS A 182 -19.00 30.97 -1.08
N SER A 183 -19.31 29.84 -1.72
CA SER A 183 -20.29 29.74 -2.81
C SER A 183 -21.68 29.30 -2.35
N LYS A 184 -21.89 29.15 -1.04
CA LYS A 184 -23.19 28.89 -0.41
C LYS A 184 -23.58 30.10 0.42
#